data_AF-A0A1B6BJX2-F1
#
_entry.id   AF-A0A1B6BJX2-F1
#
_cell.length_a   1.000
_cell.length_b   1.000
_cell.length_c   1.000
_cell.angle_alpha   90.00
_cell.angle_beta   90.00
_cell.angle_gamma   90.00
#
_symmetry.space_group_name_H-M   'P 1'
#
loop_
_entity.id
_entity.type
_entity.pdbx_description
1 polymer ?
#
loop_
_entity_poly.entity_id
_entity_poly.type
_entity_poly.pdbx_seq_one_letter_code
_entity_poly.pdbx_strand_id
1 'polypeptide(L)'
;MWSEEFEKTNADLTVEDKKRLYIETTALTLEKNILNGIDKLNDVSIEINKTDEVTDVNIKLDMDSDKIIDEKEIDGILNLVLKSIEGLSKENIKMIDQNGNEIK
;
A
#
# COMPACT_ATOMS: atom_id res chain seq x y z
N MET A 1 32.08 0.04 0.29
CA MET A 1 31.62 -0.97 -0.68
C MET A 1 30.19 -1.30 -0.33
N TRP A 2 29.21 -0.75 -1.04
CA TRP A 2 27.79 -1.04 -0.78
C TRP A 2 27.32 -2.29 -1.55
N SER A 3 27.95 -2.60 -2.68
CA SER A 3 27.56 -3.70 -3.58
C SER A 3 27.84 -5.09 -2.99
N GLU A 4 28.99 -5.30 -2.35
CA GLU A 4 29.34 -6.62 -1.79
C GLU A 4 28.54 -6.97 -0.52
N GLU A 5 28.21 -5.98 0.31
CA GLU A 5 27.34 -6.16 1.48
C GLU A 5 25.89 -6.37 1.06
N PHE A 6 25.41 -5.66 0.03
CA PHE A 6 24.07 -5.87 -0.53
C PHE A 6 23.95 -7.25 -1.21
N GLU A 7 24.97 -7.69 -1.94
CA GLU A 7 25.00 -9.03 -2.56
C GLU A 7 25.03 -10.15 -1.52
N LYS A 8 25.83 -10.02 -0.45
CA LYS A 8 25.83 -10.99 0.66
C LYS A 8 24.49 -11.05 1.37
N THR A 9 23.90 -9.88 1.66
CA THR A 9 22.58 -9.80 2.29
C THR A 9 21.53 -10.45 1.42
N ASN A 10 21.58 -10.27 0.09
CA ASN A 10 20.61 -10.87 -0.85
C ASN A 10 20.81 -12.37 -1.11
N ALA A 11 22.04 -12.88 -0.96
CA ALA A 11 22.36 -14.30 -1.06
C ALA A 11 21.82 -15.11 0.13
N ASP A 12 21.74 -14.49 1.31
CA ASP A 12 21.25 -15.12 2.55
C ASP A 12 19.72 -15.04 2.73
N LEU A 13 19.02 -14.23 1.93
CA LEU A 13 17.57 -14.10 2.00
C LEU A 13 16.87 -15.32 1.39
N THR A 14 15.93 -15.88 2.16
CA THR A 14 15.03 -16.93 1.68
C THR A 14 14.06 -16.37 0.63
N VAL A 15 13.36 -17.26 -0.08
CA VAL A 15 12.26 -16.86 -0.97
C VAL A 15 11.18 -16.10 -0.20
N GLU A 16 10.90 -16.52 1.03
CA GLU A 16 9.91 -15.86 1.90
C GLU A 16 10.34 -14.45 2.30
N ASP A 17 11.63 -14.25 2.63
CA ASP A 17 12.14 -12.91 2.94
C ASP A 17 12.07 -11.97 1.73
N LYS A 18 12.37 -12.49 0.53
CA LYS A 18 12.24 -11.72 -0.72
C LYS A 18 10.80 -11.34 -1.02
N LYS A 19 9.85 -12.27 -0.80
CA LYS A 19 8.41 -11.98 -0.91
C LYS A 19 7.98 -10.90 0.09
N ARG A 20 8.39 -11.02 1.36
CA ARG A 20 8.07 -10.02 2.40
C ARG A 20 8.62 -8.65 2.03
N LEU A 21 9.90 -8.56 1.65
CA LEU A 21 10.53 -7.30 1.24
C LEU A 21 9.84 -6.66 0.04
N TYR A 22 9.44 -7.46 -0.95
CA TYR A 22 8.67 -6.97 -2.10
C TYR A 22 7.34 -6.36 -1.66
N ILE A 23 6.61 -7.04 -0.77
CA ILE A 23 5.33 -6.58 -0.25
C ILE A 23 5.50 -5.27 0.55
N GLU A 24 6.44 -5.24 1.49
CA GLU A 24 6.73 -4.05 2.32
C GLU A 24 7.16 -2.86 1.45
N THR A 25 8.05 -3.08 0.48
CA THR A 25 8.51 -2.01 -0.41
C THR A 25 7.38 -1.50 -1.31
N THR A 26 6.48 -2.38 -1.75
CA THR A 26 5.30 -2.01 -2.54
C THR A 26 4.34 -1.16 -1.72
N ALA A 27 4.03 -1.57 -0.49
CA ALA A 27 3.20 -0.80 0.43
C ALA A 27 3.77 0.60 0.67
N LEU A 28 5.04 0.70 1.08
CA LEU A 28 5.71 1.99 1.34
C LEU A 28 5.74 2.90 0.10
N THR A 29 5.92 2.31 -1.09
CA THR A 29 5.91 3.06 -2.35
C THR A 29 4.51 3.61 -2.65
N LEU A 30 3.47 2.80 -2.44
CA LEU A 30 2.08 3.20 -2.61
C LEU A 30 1.70 4.30 -1.62
N GLU A 31 2.01 4.12 -0.33
CA GLU A 31 1.76 5.11 0.73
C GLU A 31 2.33 6.47 0.35
N LYS A 32 3.62 6.50 -0.04
CA LYS A 32 4.30 7.72 -0.45
C LYS A 32 3.68 8.35 -1.70
N ASN A 33 3.28 7.55 -2.68
CA ASN A 33 2.66 8.07 -3.91
C ASN A 33 1.28 8.66 -3.64
N ILE A 34 0.48 8.01 -2.79
CA ILE A 34 -0.85 8.49 -2.41
C ILE A 34 -0.72 9.80 -1.62
N LEU A 35 0.16 9.82 -0.61
CA LEU A 35 0.40 10.99 0.23
C LEU A 35 0.91 12.20 -0.58
N ASN A 36 1.75 11.98 -1.60
CA ASN A 36 2.20 13.05 -2.50
C ASN A 36 1.13 13.50 -3.51
N GLY A 37 0.16 12.64 -3.82
CA GLY A 37 -0.88 12.90 -4.80
C GLY A 37 -2.12 13.60 -4.24
N ILE A 38 -2.33 13.54 -2.92
CA ILE A 38 -3.53 14.04 -2.26
C ILE A 38 -3.12 14.92 -1.06
N ASP A 39 -3.30 16.22 -1.20
CA ASP A 39 -2.92 17.26 -0.22
C ASP A 39 -3.79 17.28 1.04
N LYS A 40 -4.89 16.50 1.05
CA LYS A 40 -5.79 16.36 2.18
C LYS A 40 -5.33 15.35 3.22
N LEU A 41 -4.36 14.50 2.87
CA LEU A 41 -3.87 13.42 3.72
C LEU A 41 -2.73 13.90 4.61
N ASN A 42 -2.82 13.58 5.89
CA ASN A 42 -1.74 13.72 6.85
C ASN A 42 -0.80 12.51 6.84
N ASP A 43 -1.38 11.32 6.68
CA ASP A 43 -0.65 10.06 6.64
C ASP A 43 -1.43 8.99 5.86
N VAL A 44 -0.73 7.97 5.38
CA VAL A 44 -1.30 6.82 4.68
C VAL A 44 -0.61 5.55 5.16
N SER A 45 -1.41 4.56 5.53
CA SER A 45 -0.90 3.25 5.91
C SER A 45 -1.56 2.18 5.05
N ILE A 46 -0.76 1.34 4.41
CA ILE A 46 -1.19 0.24 3.55
C ILE A 46 -0.64 -1.06 4.08
N GLU A 47 -1.55 -1.98 4.39
CA GLU A 47 -1.23 -3.35 4.72
C GLU A 47 -1.64 -4.25 3.56
N ILE A 48 -0.68 -5.02 3.03
CA ILE A 48 -0.90 -5.99 1.96
C ILE A 48 -0.75 -7.39 2.55
N ASN A 49 -1.86 -8.11 2.63
CA ASN A 49 -1.92 -9.49 3.10
C ASN A 49 -1.96 -10.42 1.89
N LYS A 50 -0.80 -10.92 1.48
CA LYS A 50 -0.68 -11.85 0.35
C LYS A 50 -0.53 -13.29 0.83
N THR A 51 -1.51 -14.10 0.49
CA THR A 51 -1.44 -15.57 0.56
C THR A 51 -1.16 -16.14 -0.82
N ASP A 52 -1.01 -17.46 -0.95
CA ASP A 52 -0.82 -18.12 -2.24
C ASP A 52 -2.08 -18.04 -3.14
N GLU A 53 -3.26 -17.84 -2.56
CA GLU A 53 -4.55 -17.86 -3.27
C GLU A 53 -5.22 -16.48 -3.36
N VAL A 54 -5.05 -15.63 -2.35
CA VAL A 54 -5.76 -14.36 -2.21
C VAL A 54 -4.80 -13.25 -1.79
N THR A 55 -5.00 -12.05 -2.35
CA THR A 55 -4.33 -10.83 -1.89
C THR A 55 -5.37 -9.85 -1.38
N ASP A 56 -5.31 -9.52 -0.10
CA ASP A 56 -6.15 -8.53 0.56
C ASP A 56 -5.34 -7.27 0.87
N VAL A 57 -5.93 -6.10 0.69
CA VAL A 57 -5.27 -4.80 0.93
C VAL A 57 -6.13 -3.94 1.83
N ASN A 58 -5.58 -3.53 2.98
CA ASN A 58 -6.18 -2.55 3.87
C ASN A 58 -5.47 -1.21 3.69
N ILE A 59 -6.23 -0.15 3.40
CA ILE A 59 -5.74 1.21 3.24
C ILE A 59 -6.37 2.05 4.34
N LYS A 60 -5.53 2.66 5.19
CA LYS A 60 -5.95 3.64 6.18
C LYS A 60 -5.49 5.02 5.73
N LEU A 61 -6.43 5.95 5.64
CA LEU A 61 -6.19 7.34 5.29
C LEU A 61 -6.34 8.20 6.54
N ASP A 62 -5.27 8.88 6.94
CA ASP A 62 -5.33 9.91 7.97
C ASP A 62 -5.52 11.27 7.31
N MET A 63 -6.58 11.98 7.69
CA MET A 63 -7.00 13.26 7.13
C MET A 63 -7.27 14.24 8.25
N ASP A 64 -7.10 15.53 7.96
CA ASP A 64 -7.64 16.56 8.84
C ASP A 64 -9.16 16.38 8.97
N SER A 65 -9.69 16.60 10.17
CA SER A 65 -11.08 16.31 10.52
C SER A 65 -12.12 17.15 9.76
N ASP A 66 -11.69 18.22 9.08
CA ASP A 66 -12.50 19.08 8.22
C ASP A 66 -12.38 18.74 6.72
N LYS A 67 -11.48 17.83 6.34
CA LYS A 67 -11.25 17.46 4.94
C LYS A 67 -12.01 16.18 4.57
N ILE A 68 -12.49 16.16 3.33
CA ILE A 68 -13.21 15.02 2.74
C ILE A 68 -12.49 14.62 1.45
N ILE A 69 -12.17 13.33 1.33
CA ILE A 69 -11.68 12.74 0.10
C ILE A 69 -12.85 12.59 -0.89
N ASP A 70 -12.64 13.02 -2.14
CA ASP A 70 -13.67 12.93 -3.17
C ASP A 70 -13.59 11.61 -3.96
N GLU A 71 -14.66 11.31 -4.70
CA GLU A 71 -14.78 10.08 -5.48
C GLU A 71 -13.64 9.90 -6.51
N LYS A 72 -13.12 11.00 -7.08
CA LYS A 72 -12.04 10.93 -8.06
C LYS A 72 -10.71 10.59 -7.39
N GLU A 73 -10.46 11.13 -6.21
CA GLU A 73 -9.31 10.80 -5.38
C GLU A 73 -9.36 9.33 -4.93
N ILE A 74 -10.53 8.85 -4.48
CA ILE A 74 -10.76 7.44 -4.13
C ILE A 74 -10.47 6.53 -5.34
N ASP A 75 -11.05 6.84 -6.51
CA ASP A 75 -10.80 6.08 -7.73
C ASP A 75 -9.33 6.14 -8.17
N GLY A 76 -8.66 7.26 -7.94
CA GLY A 76 -7.23 7.42 -8.18
C GLY A 76 -6.39 6.46 -7.33
N ILE A 77 -6.68 6.41 -6.03
CA ILE A 77 -6.01 5.49 -5.09
C ILE A 77 -6.27 4.04 -5.52
N LEU A 78 -7.53 3.67 -5.75
CA LEU A 78 -7.89 2.30 -6.11
C LEU A 78 -7.19 1.86 -7.40
N ASN A 79 -7.17 2.71 -8.42
CA ASN A 79 -6.50 2.40 -9.68
C ASN A 79 -4.98 2.23 -9.50
N LEU A 80 -4.36 3.06 -8.66
CA LEU A 80 -2.93 2.95 -8.37
C LEU A 80 -2.60 1.61 -7.70
N VAL A 81 -3.39 1.23 -6.69
CA VAL A 81 -3.21 0.00 -5.92
C VAL A 81 -3.44 -1.23 -6.79
N LEU A 82 -4.54 -1.27 -7.56
CA LEU A 82 -4.86 -2.37 -8.49
C LEU A 82 -3.79 -2.58 -9.55
N LYS A 83 -3.15 -1.51 -10.04
CA LYS A 83 -2.07 -1.61 -11.03
C LYS A 83 -0.74 -2.05 -10.44
N SER A 84 -0.53 -1.82 -9.15
CA SER A 84 0.74 -2.09 -8.48
C SER A 84 0.82 -3.51 -7.90
N ILE A 85 -0.33 -4.16 -7.71
CA ILE A 85 -0.41 -5.48 -7.08
C ILE A 85 -1.08 -6.46 -8.05
N GLU A 86 -0.27 -7.35 -8.62
CA GLU A 86 -0.75 -8.36 -9.56
C GLU A 86 -1.77 -9.31 -8.91
N GLY A 87 -2.89 -9.53 -9.61
CA GLY A 87 -3.96 -10.44 -9.17
C GLY A 87 -4.90 -9.85 -8.12
N LEU A 88 -4.77 -8.56 -7.77
CA LEU A 88 -5.67 -7.89 -6.84
C LEU A 88 -6.99 -7.52 -7.52
N SER A 89 -8.10 -7.87 -6.88
CA SER A 89 -9.45 -7.43 -7.26
C SER A 89 -9.92 -6.29 -6.37
N LYS A 90 -10.78 -5.40 -6.90
CA LYS A 90 -11.32 -4.24 -6.14
C LYS A 90 -12.06 -4.67 -4.87
N GLU A 91 -12.71 -5.83 -4.89
CA GLU A 91 -13.43 -6.42 -3.76
C GLU A 91 -12.54 -6.83 -2.58
N ASN A 92 -11.23 -7.00 -2.81
CA ASN A 92 -10.24 -7.31 -1.78
C ASN A 92 -9.53 -6.06 -1.23
N ILE A 93 -9.98 -4.86 -1.62
CA ILE A 93 -9.44 -3.61 -1.12
C ILE A 93 -10.44 -3.02 -0.12
N LYS A 94 -9.97 -2.80 1.11
CA LYS A 94 -10.72 -2.09 2.14
C LYS A 94 -10.07 -0.75 2.41
N MET A 95 -10.83 0.33 2.33
CA MET A 95 -10.37 1.67 2.65
C MET A 95 -11.11 2.21 3.88
N ILE A 96 -10.37 2.73 4.85
CA ILE A 96 -10.92 3.31 6.07
C ILE A 96 -10.31 4.68 6.37
N ASP A 97 -11.09 5.55 7.01
CA ASP A 97 -10.62 6.83 7.54
C ASP A 97 -9.90 6.64 8.90
N GLN A 98 -9.38 7.74 9.46
CA GLN A 98 -8.73 7.78 10.77
C GLN A 98 -9.63 7.37 11.94
N ASN A 99 -10.96 7.46 11.76
CA ASN A 99 -11.97 7.08 12.75
C ASN A 99 -12.42 5.61 12.59
N GLY A 100 -11.93 4.91 11.58
CA GLY A 100 -12.32 3.53 11.25
C GLY A 100 -13.60 3.41 10.43
N ASN A 101 -14.12 4.52 9.88
CA ASN A 101 -15.26 4.49 8.97
C ASN A 101 -14.80 4.00 7.60
N GLU A 102 -15.60 3.13 6.98
CA GLU A 102 -15.35 2.66 5.63
C GLU A 102 -15.60 3.78 4.61
N ILE A 103 -14.63 3.99 3.71
CA ILE A 103 -14.71 4.93 2.60
C ILE A 103 -15.16 4.15 1.36
N LYS A 104 -16.26 4.57 0.72
CA LYS A 104 -16.90 3.87 -0.41
C LYS A 104 -16.92 4.72 -1.66
#